data_AF-A0A1H0WNU3-F1
#
_entry.id   AF-A0A1H0WNU3-F1
#
_cell.length_a   1.000
_cell.length_b   1.000
_cell.length_c   1.000
_cell.angle_alpha   90.00
_cell.angle_beta   90.00
_cell.angle_gamma   90.00
#
_symmetry.space_group_name_H-M   'P 1'
#
loop_
_entity.id
_entity.type
_entity.pdbx_description
1 polymer ?
#
loop_
_entity_poly.entity_id
_entity_poly.type
_entity_poly.pdbx_seq_one_letter_code
_entity_poly.pdbx_strand_id
1 'polypeptide(L)'
;MTRLIPDYSPRMLKRFLHLGADYRWLSAPLNGGQDATVKRYKNDMRRAAGVSVAEFEDAWAGRLKTASPRKKLWAALNVRPNDLGVLLLDDGSQEVIE
;
A
#
# COMPACT_ATOMS: atom_id res chain seq x y z
N MET A 1 15.86 9.12 24.09
CA MET A 1 15.94 8.97 22.62
C MET A 1 14.54 8.75 22.10
N THR A 2 14.01 9.65 21.25
CA THR A 2 12.69 9.48 20.64
C THR A 2 12.76 8.34 19.64
N ARG A 3 12.07 7.22 19.90
CA ARG A 3 11.97 6.11 18.95
C ARG A 3 11.17 6.60 17.73
N LEU A 4 11.80 6.70 16.57
CA LEU A 4 11.11 6.99 15.32
C LEU A 4 10.26 5.77 14.97
N ILE A 5 8.94 5.91 15.10
CA ILE A 5 7.99 4.86 14.74
C ILE A 5 7.77 4.96 13.22
N PRO A 6 8.01 3.89 12.44
CA PRO A 6 7.75 3.93 11.00
C PRO A 6 6.27 4.20 10.70
N ASP A 7 5.96 5.08 9.74
CA ASP A 7 4.59 5.45 9.39
C ASP A 7 3.97 4.45 8.39
N TYR A 8 2.94 3.72 8.82
CA TYR A 8 2.14 2.78 8.03
C TYR A 8 0.71 3.26 7.80
N SER A 9 0.45 4.56 7.98
CA SER A 9 -0.85 5.19 7.81
C SER A 9 -1.43 4.98 6.39
N PRO A 10 -2.76 5.17 6.21
CA PRO A 10 -3.39 5.12 4.89
C PRO A 10 -2.76 6.09 3.88
N ARG A 11 -2.28 7.24 4.34
CA ARG A 11 -1.57 8.22 3.51
C ARG A 11 -0.23 7.71 3.03
N MET A 12 0.53 7.03 3.89
CA MET A 12 1.81 6.45 3.48
C MET A 12 1.60 5.27 2.52
N LEU A 13 0.60 4.42 2.79
CA LEU A 13 0.25 3.32 1.90
C LEU A 13 -0.08 3.82 0.48
N LYS A 14 -0.89 4.88 0.35
CA LYS A 14 -1.15 5.54 -0.94
C LYS A 14 0.14 5.93 -1.66
N ARG A 15 1.09 6.56 -0.95
CA ARG A 15 2.35 7.01 -1.55
C ARG A 15 3.16 5.85 -2.10
N PHE A 16 3.29 4.75 -1.36
CA PHE A 16 3.99 3.56 -1.83
C PHE A 16 3.30 2.90 -3.03
N LEU A 17 1.96 2.84 -3.02
CA LEU A 17 1.21 2.33 -4.17
C LEU A 17 1.45 3.16 -5.43
N HIS A 18 1.41 4.49 -5.32
CA HIS A 18 1.69 5.39 -6.44
C HIS A 18 3.15 5.28 -6.91
N LEU A 19 4.10 5.25 -5.97
CA LEU A 19 5.51 5.09 -6.29
C LEU A 19 5.79 3.80 -7.07
N GLY A 20 5.15 2.69 -6.70
CA GLY A 20 5.29 1.44 -7.44
C GLY A 20 4.70 1.50 -8.84
N ALA A 21 3.61 2.24 -9.04
CA ALA A 21 3.03 2.48 -10.37
C ALA A 21 3.94 3.36 -11.24
N ASP A 22 4.49 4.44 -10.66
CA ASP A 22 5.43 5.32 -11.33
C ASP A 22 6.72 4.58 -11.71
N TYR A 23 7.26 3.77 -10.78
CA TYR A 23 8.43 2.94 -11.05
C TYR A 23 8.16 1.94 -12.18
N ARG A 24 6.99 1.28 -12.18
CA ARG A 24 6.60 0.34 -13.24
C ARG A 24 6.48 1.03 -14.59
N TRP A 25 5.96 2.25 -14.62
CA TRP A 25 5.86 3.07 -15.82
C TRP A 25 7.25 3.47 -16.35
N LEU A 26 8.09 4.05 -15.50
CA LEU A 26 9.43 4.52 -15.87
C LEU A 26 10.36 3.37 -16.29
N SER A 27 10.11 2.15 -15.80
CA SER A 27 10.89 0.95 -16.14
C SER A 27 10.32 0.16 -17.32
N ALA A 28 9.19 0.57 -17.90
CA ALA A 28 8.58 -0.16 -19.01
C ALA A 28 9.25 0.20 -20.36
N PRO A 29 9.26 -0.72 -21.34
CA PRO A 29 9.59 -0.38 -22.72
C PRO A 29 8.64 0.72 -23.25
N LEU A 30 9.14 1.59 -24.13
CA LEU A 30 8.46 2.80 -24.64
C LEU A 30 7.15 2.58 -25.43
N ASN A 31 6.61 1.36 -25.42
CA ASN A 31 5.53 0.92 -26.30
C ASN A 31 4.17 0.86 -25.58
N GLY A 32 4.11 1.22 -24.30
CA GLY A 32 2.87 1.30 -23.52
C GLY A 32 2.53 2.75 -23.17
N GLY A 33 1.24 3.06 -23.00
CA GLY A 33 0.81 4.31 -22.38
C GLY A 33 0.87 4.24 -20.85
N GLN A 34 1.09 5.39 -20.20
CA GLN A 34 1.13 5.50 -18.74
C GLN A 34 -0.15 4.93 -18.09
N ASP A 35 -1.32 5.31 -18.60
CA ASP A 35 -2.62 4.86 -18.08
C ASP A 35 -2.79 3.34 -18.13
N ALA A 36 -2.37 2.71 -19.23
CA ALA A 36 -2.44 1.27 -19.39
C ALA A 36 -1.51 0.55 -18.39
N THR A 37 -0.33 1.12 -18.14
CA THR A 37 0.64 0.58 -17.18
C THR A 37 0.13 0.71 -15.75
N VAL A 38 -0.38 1.88 -15.37
CA VAL A 38 -0.98 2.11 -14.05
C VAL A 38 -2.18 1.20 -13.84
N LYS A 39 -3.07 1.04 -14.84
CA LYS A 39 -4.22 0.13 -14.75
C LYS A 39 -3.81 -1.32 -14.52
N ARG A 40 -2.77 -1.80 -15.22
CA ARG A 40 -2.21 -3.14 -15.00
C ARG A 40 -1.64 -3.27 -13.60
N TYR A 41 -0.82 -2.32 -13.16
CA TYR A 41 -0.25 -2.30 -11.82
C TYR A 41 -1.31 -2.35 -10.72
N LYS A 42 -2.37 -1.52 -10.80
CA LYS A 42 -3.48 -1.54 -9.84
C LYS A 42 -4.13 -2.94 -9.78
N ASN A 43 -4.37 -3.57 -10.93
CA ASN A 43 -4.95 -4.90 -10.99
C ASN A 43 -4.04 -5.97 -10.40
N ASP A 44 -2.74 -5.92 -10.70
CA ASP A 44 -1.76 -6.88 -10.21
C ASP A 44 -1.61 -6.77 -8.69
N MET A 45 -1.46 -5.55 -8.16
CA MET A 45 -1.36 -5.31 -6.72
C MET A 45 -2.62 -5.72 -5.96
N ARG A 46 -3.81 -5.41 -6.49
CA ARG A 46 -5.07 -5.83 -5.89
C ARG A 46 -5.18 -7.36 -5.80
N ARG A 47 -4.82 -8.05 -6.88
CA ARG A 47 -4.83 -9.52 -6.94
C ARG A 47 -3.81 -10.12 -5.99
N ALA A 48 -2.59 -9.59 -5.96
CA ALA A 48 -1.52 -10.03 -5.07
C ALA A 48 -1.91 -9.86 -3.59
N ALA A 49 -2.55 -8.74 -3.24
CA ALA A 49 -3.02 -8.48 -1.88
C ALA A 49 -4.30 -9.26 -1.51
N GLY A 50 -5.03 -9.82 -2.48
CA GLY A 50 -6.29 -10.52 -2.21
C GLY A 50 -7.35 -9.61 -1.55
N VAL A 51 -7.42 -8.35 -1.99
CA VAL A 51 -8.41 -7.36 -1.52
C VAL A 51 -9.48 -7.10 -2.60
N SER A 52 -10.64 -6.63 -2.17
CA SER A 52 -11.72 -6.22 -3.06
C SER A 52 -11.33 -4.97 -3.87
N VAL A 53 -12.13 -4.69 -4.90
CA VAL A 53 -11.96 -3.47 -5.71
C VAL A 53 -12.15 -2.22 -4.85
N ALA A 54 -13.20 -2.20 -4.02
CA ALA A 54 -13.50 -1.05 -3.15
C ALA A 54 -12.36 -0.77 -2.15
N GLU A 55 -11.86 -1.80 -1.47
CA GLU A 55 -10.73 -1.64 -0.53
C GLU A 55 -9.47 -1.11 -1.24
N PHE A 56 -9.19 -1.59 -2.46
CA PHE A 56 -8.05 -1.11 -3.22
C PHE A 56 -8.21 0.35 -3.66
N GLU A 57 -9.40 0.74 -4.15
CA GLU A 57 -9.66 2.12 -4.53
C GLU A 57 -9.59 3.08 -3.33
N ASP A 58 -10.04 2.65 -2.15
CA ASP A 58 -9.85 3.43 -0.94
C ASP A 58 -8.38 3.51 -0.52
N ALA A 59 -7.59 2.46 -0.68
CA ALA A 59 -6.15 2.52 -0.42
C ALA A 59 -5.45 3.47 -1.40
N TRP A 60 -5.79 3.38 -2.68
CA TRP A 60 -5.29 4.25 -3.74
C TRP A 60 -5.65 5.72 -3.48
N ALA A 61 -6.83 5.98 -2.93
CA ALA A 61 -7.24 7.32 -2.52
C ALA A 61 -6.63 7.78 -1.17
N GLY A 62 -6.06 6.87 -0.39
CA GLY A 62 -5.51 7.14 0.95
C GLY A 62 -6.55 7.18 2.06
N ARG A 63 -7.69 6.50 1.87
CA ARG A 63 -8.84 6.45 2.79
C ARG A 63 -9.07 5.08 3.44
N LEU A 64 -8.35 4.04 3.04
CA LEU A 64 -8.49 2.70 3.62
C LEU A 64 -8.01 2.69 5.07
N LYS A 65 -8.93 2.68 6.03
CA LYS A 65 -8.64 2.69 7.48
C LYS A 65 -8.49 1.30 8.09
N THR A 66 -9.29 0.35 7.62
CA THR A 66 -9.39 -1.01 8.18
C THR A 66 -8.04 -1.73 8.15
N ALA A 67 -7.65 -2.31 9.28
CA ALA A 67 -6.33 -2.86 9.53
C ALA A 67 -6.05 -4.07 8.65
N SER A 68 -7.00 -4.99 8.52
CA SER A 68 -6.83 -6.24 7.78
C SER A 68 -6.43 -6.03 6.30
N PRO A 69 -7.19 -5.27 5.48
CA PRO A 69 -6.79 -5.01 4.10
C PRO A 69 -5.53 -4.13 3.99
N ARG A 70 -5.27 -3.22 4.93
CA ARG A 70 -3.99 -2.49 4.98
C ARG A 70 -2.80 -3.44 5.17
N LYS A 71 -2.89 -4.40 6.10
CA LYS A 71 -1.83 -5.41 6.33
C LYS A 71 -1.56 -6.20 5.05
N LYS A 72 -2.61 -6.63 4.35
CA LYS A 72 -2.49 -7.37 3.07
C LYS A 72 -1.81 -6.53 1.98
N LEU A 73 -2.16 -5.26 1.86
CA LEU A 73 -1.56 -4.37 0.86
C LEU A 73 -0.10 -4.04 1.17
N TRP A 74 0.24 -3.79 2.44
CA TRP A 74 1.63 -3.66 2.85
C TRP A 74 2.42 -4.94 2.56
N ALA A 75 1.86 -6.12 2.84
CA ALA A 75 2.50 -7.39 2.55
C ALA A 75 2.73 -7.60 1.04
N ALA A 76 1.80 -7.18 0.18
CA ALA A 76 1.99 -7.20 -1.27
C ALA A 76 3.09 -6.23 -1.75
N LEU A 77 3.37 -5.19 -0.98
CA LEU A 77 4.54 -4.29 -1.16
C LEU A 77 5.81 -4.84 -0.49
N ASN A 78 5.81 -6.10 -0.04
CA ASN A 78 6.90 -6.75 0.70
C ASN A 78 7.26 -6.07 2.03
N VAL A 79 6.30 -5.41 2.67
CA VAL A 79 6.48 -4.76 3.97
C VAL A 79 5.50 -5.37 4.98
N ARG A 80 6.00 -5.77 6.15
CA ARG A 80 5.16 -6.34 7.22
C ARG A 80 5.30 -5.48 8.47
N PRO A 81 4.34 -4.59 8.78
CA PRO A 81 4.41 -3.71 9.95
C PRO A 81 4.64 -4.45 11.27
N ASN A 82 4.04 -5.64 11.42
CA ASN A 82 4.20 -6.47 12.62
C ASN A 82 5.66 -6.91 12.85
N ASP A 83 6.43 -7.18 11.78
CA ASP A 83 7.85 -7.58 11.88
C ASP A 83 8.71 -6.43 12.43
N LEU A 84 8.17 -5.21 12.44
CA LEU A 84 8.80 -4.00 12.94
C LEU A 84 8.16 -3.51 14.26
N GLY A 85 7.38 -4.38 14.91
CA GLY A 85 6.71 -4.08 16.17
C GLY A 85 5.57 -3.06 16.03
N VAL A 86 4.93 -2.96 14.86
CA VAL A 86 3.80 -2.04 14.65
C VAL A 86 2.49 -2.80 14.39
N LEU A 87 1.48 -2.53 15.21
CA LEU A 87 0.11 -2.97 15.02
C LEU A 87 -0.69 -1.93 14.23
N LEU A 88 -1.42 -2.35 13.19
CA LEU A 88 -2.39 -1.50 12.52
C LEU A 88 -3.76 -1.64 13.16
N LEU A 89 -4.45 -0.51 13.36
CA LEU A 89 -5.80 -0.43 13.91
C LEU A 89 -6.84 -0.06 12.84
N ASP A 90 -8.11 -0.38 13.11
CA ASP A 90 -9.21 -0.24 12.15
C ASP A 90 -9.68 1.21 11.93
N ASP A 91 -9.20 2.16 12.74
CA ASP A 91 -9.47 3.60 12.61
C ASP A 91 -8.48 4.32 11.67
N GLY A 92 -7.49 3.60 11.13
CA GLY A 92 -6.43 4.17 10.29
C GLY A 92 -5.15 4.51 11.06
N SER A 93 -5.15 4.39 12.39
CA SER A 93 -3.97 4.60 13.22
C SER A 93 -3.11 3.33 13.31
N GLN A 94 -2.10 3.39 14.18
CA GLN A 94 -1.16 2.32 14.47
C GLN A 94 -0.58 2.49 15.87
N GLU A 95 -0.12 1.38 16.46
CA GLU A 95 0.51 1.35 17.78
C GLU A 95 1.82 0.57 17.71
N VAL A 96 2.76 0.89 18.61
CA VAL A 96 3.97 0.08 18.81
C VAL A 96 3.65 -0.99 19.82
N ILE A 97 3.95 -2.24 19.48
CA ILE A 97 3.88 -3.37 20.40
C ILE A 97 5.31 -3.59 20.94
N GLU A 98 5.43 -3.65 22.27
CA GLU A 98 6.68 -3.97 22.98
C GLU A 98 6.99 -5.47 22.97
#